data_AF-A0A8E7IM85-F1
#
_entry.id   AF-A0A8E7IM85-F1
#
_cell.length_a   1.000
_cell.length_b   1.000
_cell.length_c   1.000
_cell.angle_alpha   90.00
_cell.angle_beta   90.00
_cell.angle_gamma   90.00
#
_symmetry.space_group_name_H-M   'P 1'
#
loop_
_entity.id
_entity.type
_entity.pdbx_description
1 polymer ?
#
loop_
_entity_poly.entity_id
_entity_poly.type
_entity_poly.pdbx_seq_one_letter_code
_entity_poly.pdbx_strand_id
1 'polypeptide(L)' 'NGIMKKAKEISVLCDAQVSLVIFSSLGKMFEYCSPSTTLSKMLEKYQQNS' A
#
# COMPACT_ATOMS: atom_id res chain seq x y z
N ASN A 1 -3.60 5.15 -12.76
CA ASN A 1 -3.83 5.77 -11.43
C ASN A 1 -5.13 5.37 -10.72
N GLY A 2 -6.09 4.68 -11.36
CA GLY A 2 -7.39 4.36 -10.72
C GLY A 2 -7.26 3.60 -9.39
N ILE A 3 -6.50 2.51 -9.37
CA ILE A 3 -6.29 1.70 -8.15
C ILE A 3 -5.60 2.48 -7.03
N MET A 4 -4.60 3.32 -7.35
CA MET A 4 -3.93 4.16 -6.36
C MET A 4 -4.85 5.24 -5.78
N LYS A 5 -5.75 5.82 -6.58
CA LYS A 5 -6.78 6.74 -6.08
C LYS A 5 -7.75 6.05 -5.12
N LYS A 6 -8.16 4.81 -5.41
CA LYS A 6 -9.01 4.03 -4.50
C LYS A 6 -8.30 3.65 -3.20
N ALA A 7 -7.03 3.24 -3.27
CA ALA A 7 -6.22 2.99 -2.06
C ALA A 7 -6.07 4.26 -1.21
N LYS A 8 -5.77 5.38 -1.87
CA LYS A 8 -6.15 6.76 -1.56
C LYS A 8 -7.32 6.91 -0.59
N GLU A 9 -8.49 6.84 -1.22
CA GLU A 9 -9.80 7.08 -0.63
C GLU A 9 -10.07 6.14 0.55
N ILE A 10 -9.76 4.85 0.43
CA ILE A 10 -9.95 3.85 1.50
C ILE A 10 -9.11 4.18 2.72
N SER A 11 -7.83 4.54 2.54
CA SER A 11 -6.96 4.88 3.68
C SER A 11 -7.52 6.03 4.52
N VAL A 12 -8.16 7.01 3.87
CA VAL A 12 -8.74 8.19 4.52
C VAL A 12 -10.12 7.88 5.11
N LEU A 13 -11.01 7.27 4.33
CA LEU A 13 -12.40 7.02 4.74
C LEU A 13 -12.50 6.04 5.90
N CYS A 14 -11.59 5.08 5.97
CA CYS A 14 -11.63 4.01 6.97
C CYS A 14 -10.57 4.18 8.07
N ASP A 15 -9.79 5.26 8.06
CA ASP A 15 -8.62 5.44 8.92
C ASP A 15 -7.71 4.19 8.96
N ALA A 16 -7.46 3.65 7.76
CA ALA A 16 -6.81 2.36 7.60
C ALA A 16 -5.37 2.53 7.08
N GLN A 17 -4.45 1.72 7.63
CA GLN A 17 -3.13 1.56 7.05
C GLN A 17 -3.23 0.74 5.77
N VAL A 18 -2.88 1.34 4.63
CA VAL A 18 -2.97 0.71 3.30
C VAL A 18 -1.63 0.81 2.60
N SER A 19 -1.17 -0.30 2.04
CA SER A 19 0.00 -0.34 1.16
C SER A 19 -0.32 -1.15 -0.09
N LEU A 20 0.15 -0.68 -1.24
CA LEU A 20 -0.04 -1.28 -2.55
C LEU A 20 1.30 -1.33 -3.28
N VAL A 21 1.70 -2.53 -3.69
CA VAL A 21 2.89 -2.77 -4.52
C VAL A 21 2.44 -3.35 -5.85
N ILE A 22 2.88 -2.76 -6.96
CA ILE A 22 2.57 -3.20 -8.33
C ILE A 22 3.87 -3.42 -9.09
N PHE A 23 4.08 -4.62 -9.60
CA PHE A 23 5.10 -4.90 -10.59
C PHE A 23 4.48 -4.93 -11.98
N SER A 24 4.98 -4.08 -12.88
CA SER A 24 4.60 -4.13 -14.29
C SER A 24 5.22 -5.35 -14.98
N SER A 25 4.71 -5.70 -16.16
CA SER A 25 5.30 -6.76 -17.00
C SER A 25 6.76 -6.50 -17.40
N LEU A 26 7.19 -5.23 -17.36
CA LEU A 26 8.59 -4.84 -17.61
C LEU A 26 9.45 -4.86 -16.33
N GLY A 27 8.93 -5.37 -15.23
CA GLY A 27 9.63 -5.46 -13.95
C GLY A 27 9.71 -4.14 -13.16
N LYS A 28 9.19 -3.03 -13.70
CA LYS A 28 9.15 -1.76 -12.95
C LYS A 28 8.18 -1.85 -11.77
N MET A 29 8.67 -1.50 -10.59
CA MET A 29 7.90 -1.39 -9.36
C MET A 29 7.23 -0.02 -9.25
N PHE A 30 5.98 -0.01 -8.82
CA PHE A 30 5.22 1.16 -8.42
C PHE A 30 4.62 0.88 -7.05
N GLU A 31 4.63 1.89 -6.18
CA GLU A 31 4.10 1.72 -4.83
C GLU A 31 3.22 2.90 -4.41
N TYR A 32 2.34 2.60 -3.47
CA TYR A 32 1.60 3.57 -2.67
C TYR A 32 1.59 3.09 -1.21
N CYS A 33 1.83 3.99 -0.27
CA CYS A 33 1.62 3.76 1.16
C CYS A 33 0.79 4.90 1.75
N SER A 34 -0.09 4.58 2.69
CA SER A 34 -0.81 5.59 3.47
C SER A 34 0.18 6.44 4.28
N PRO A 35 -0.08 7.75 4.48
CA PRO A 35 0.87 8.66 5.14
C PRO A 35 1.29 8.24 6.56
N SER A 36 0.46 7.43 7.22
CA SER A 36 0.66 6.93 8.58
C SER A 36 1.61 5.73 8.69
N THR A 37 2.13 5.19 7.58
CA THR A 37 2.98 4.00 7.59
C THR A 37 4.04 4.01 6.47
N THR A 38 4.91 3.02 6.48
CA THR A 38 5.88 2.75 5.41
C THR A 38 5.69 1.33 4.88
N LEU A 39 6.19 1.05 3.67
CA LEU A 39 6.13 -0.30 3.10
C LEU A 39 6.81 -1.33 4.02
N SER A 40 7.99 -1.02 4.55
CA SER A 40 8.72 -1.91 5.48
C SER A 40 7.88 -2.27 6.72
N LYS A 41 7.26 -1.27 7.36
CA LYS A 41 6.41 -1.50 8.54
C LYS A 41 5.18 -2.35 8.21
N MET A 42 4.59 -2.17 7.02
CA MET A 42 3.46 -2.98 6.57
C MET A 42 3.87 -4.43 6.30
N LEU A 43 5.04 -4.65 5.70
CA LEU A 43 5.58 -5.99 5.45
C LEU A 43 5.95 -6.71 6.75
N GLU A 44 6.62 -6.01 7.68
CA GLU A 44 6.90 -6.54 9.02
C GLU A 44 5.62 -6.94 9.75
N LYS A 45 4.62 -6.05 9.78
CA LYS A 45 3.31 -6.32 10.39
C LYS A 45 2.60 -7.51 9.71
N TYR A 46 2.68 -7.62 8.39
CA TYR A 46 2.10 -8.76 7.67
C TYR A 46 2.78 -10.09 8.05
N GLN A 47 4.12 -10.11 8.08
CA GLN A 47 4.90 -11.30 8.46
C GLN A 47 4.65 -11.73 9.92
N GLN A 48 4.44 -10.78 10.84
CA GLN A 48 4.17 -11.08 12.25
C GLN A 48 2.74 -11.60 12.49
N ASN A 49 1.80 -11.31 11.59
CA ASN A 49 0.39 -11.69 11.71
C ASN A 49 -0.04 -12.77 10.71
N SER A 50 0.91 -13.35 9.97
CA SER A 50 0.72 -14.54 9.12
C SER A 50 1.27 -15.77 9.83
#